data_AF-A0A838NSK8-F1
#
_entry.id   AF-A0A838NSK8-F1
#
_cell.length_a   1.000
_cell.length_b   1.000
_cell.length_c   1.000
_cell.angle_alpha   90.00
_cell.angle_beta   90.00
_cell.angle_gamma   90.00
#
_symmetry.space_group_name_H-M   'P 1'
#
loop_
_entity.id
_entity.type
_entity.pdbx_description
1 polymer ?
#
loop_
_entity_poly.entity_id
_entity_poly.type
_entity_poly.pdbx_seq_one_letter_code
_entity_poly.pdbx_strand_id
1 'polypeptide(L)' 'MDYLQNIFGKTVAGAYSARANPDAMVSTPLLWDELGDDLDPRDFTIETAPARIADVGDVWAAQMKERNSLRALV' A
#
# COMPACT_ATOMS: atom_id res chain seq x y z
N MET A 1 -13.47 9.07 5.46
CA MET A 1 -12.31 9.06 6.37
C MET A 1 -12.59 8.10 7.51
N ASP A 2 -11.92 6.94 7.55
CA ASP A 2 -12.01 5.98 8.66
C ASP A 2 -10.79 6.13 9.59
N TYR A 3 -10.92 6.98 10.60
CA TYR A 3 -9.87 7.24 11.58
C TYR A 3 -9.85 6.23 12.74
N LEU A 4 -10.82 5.31 12.80
CA LEU A 4 -10.94 4.33 13.89
C LEU A 4 -9.84 3.26 13.87
N GLN A 5 -9.09 3.17 12.77
CA GLN A 5 -7.96 2.25 12.63
C GLN A 5 -6.75 2.63 13.49
N ASN A 6 -6.68 3.87 14.01
CA ASN A 6 -5.57 4.34 14.85
C ASN A 6 -5.74 4.01 16.35
N ILE A 7 -6.72 3.19 16.71
CA ILE A 7 -6.98 2.77 18.10
C ILE A 7 -6.10 1.56 18.45
N PHE A 8 -5.62 1.51 19.70
CA PHE A 8 -4.85 0.38 20.22
C PHE A 8 -5.58 -0.96 20.00
N GLY A 9 -4.87 -1.96 19.49
CA GLY A 9 -5.39 -3.31 19.22
C GLY A 9 -6.07 -3.49 17.86
N LYS A 10 -6.22 -2.43 17.06
CA LYS A 10 -6.67 -2.55 15.66
C LYS A 10 -5.54 -3.06 14.76
N THR A 11 -5.94 -3.66 13.64
CA THR A 11 -5.03 -4.18 12.62
C THR A 11 -5.38 -3.61 11.26
N VAL A 12 -4.37 -3.43 10.42
CA VAL A 12 -4.49 -3.05 9.01
C VAL A 12 -3.67 -4.03 8.19
N ALA A 13 -4.10 -4.32 6.97
CA ALA A 13 -3.33 -5.15 6.05
C ALA A 13 -1.92 -4.57 5.85
N GLY A 14 -0.89 -5.41 5.95
CA GLY A 14 0.49 -4.97 5.71
C GLY A 14 0.73 -4.61 4.25
N ALA A 15 1.68 -3.73 3.99
CA ALA A 15 2.18 -3.52 2.63
C ALA A 15 2.63 -4.86 2.01
N TYR A 16 2.27 -5.09 0.75
CA TYR A 16 2.52 -6.33 0.00
C TYR A 16 1.84 -7.59 0.56
N SER A 17 0.93 -7.47 1.53
CA SER A 17 0.15 -8.63 2.00
C SER A 17 -0.90 -9.04 0.97
N ALA A 18 -1.01 -10.35 0.74
CA ALA A 18 -2.08 -10.94 -0.05
C ALA A 18 -3.42 -10.82 0.68
N ARG A 19 -4.51 -10.72 -0.09
CA ARG A 19 -5.88 -10.63 0.40
C ARG A 19 -6.60 -11.94 0.10
N ALA A 20 -7.35 -12.43 1.09
CA ALA A 20 -8.20 -13.61 0.94
C ALA A 20 -9.47 -13.26 0.15
N ASN A 21 -9.33 -13.04 -1.15
CA ASN A 21 -10.41 -12.83 -2.11
C ASN A 21 -10.20 -13.71 -3.35
N PRO A 22 -11.22 -13.91 -4.21
CA PRO A 22 -11.11 -14.78 -5.38
C PRO A 22 -10.01 -14.37 -6.37
N ASP A 23 -9.71 -13.07 -6.42
CA ASP A 23 -8.73 -12.49 -7.34
C ASP A 23 -7.30 -12.51 -6.76
N ALA A 24 -7.12 -13.01 -5.53
CA ALA A 24 -5.85 -13.03 -4.79
C ALA A 24 -5.08 -11.70 -4.85
N MET A 25 -5.79 -10.58 -4.66
CA MET A 25 -5.19 -9.25 -4.75
C MET A 25 -4.14 -8.99 -3.66
N VAL A 26 -3.23 -8.05 -3.91
CA VAL A 26 -2.14 -7.66 -3.01
C VAL A 26 -2.31 -6.20 -2.60
N SER A 27 -2.08 -5.90 -1.31
CA SER A 27 -2.08 -4.52 -0.79
C SER A 27 -0.82 -3.77 -1.25
N THR A 28 -0.83 -3.32 -2.50
CA THR A 28 0.35 -2.83 -3.22
C THR A 28 0.55 -1.33 -3.03
N PRO A 29 1.69 -0.89 -2.47
CA PRO A 29 2.09 0.51 -2.43
C PRO A 29 2.34 1.06 -3.85
N LEU A 30 1.86 2.26 -4.11
CA LEU A 30 1.96 2.97 -5.40
C LEU A 30 2.61 4.35 -5.23
N LEU A 31 3.17 4.87 -6.30
CA LEU A 31 3.58 6.26 -6.44
C LEU A 31 2.34 7.15 -6.63
N TRP A 32 2.46 8.43 -6.26
CA TRP A 32 1.36 9.39 -6.43
C TRP A 32 0.93 9.55 -7.89
N ASP A 33 1.87 9.47 -8.84
CA ASP A 33 1.61 9.61 -10.27
C ASP A 33 0.83 8.42 -10.87
N GLU A 34 0.75 7.28 -10.15
CA GLU A 34 -0.03 6.12 -10.55
C GLU A 34 -1.52 6.24 -10.16
N LEU A 35 -1.88 7.24 -9.34
CA LEU A 35 -3.28 7.46 -8.93
C LEU A 35 -4.03 8.20 -10.03
N GLY A 36 -4.86 7.48 -10.78
CA GLY A 36 -5.72 8.03 -11.83
C GLY A 36 -7.02 7.25 -11.98
N ASP A 37 -7.87 7.70 -12.91
CA ASP A 37 -9.19 7.10 -13.15
C ASP A 37 -9.12 5.65 -13.67
N ASP A 38 -8.01 5.27 -14.29
CA ASP A 38 -7.77 3.94 -14.85
C ASP A 38 -7.21 2.93 -13.83
N LEU A 39 -6.99 3.34 -12.57
CA LEU A 39 -6.42 2.46 -11.54
C LEU A 39 -7.41 1.38 -11.10
N ASP A 40 -7.11 0.10 -11.39
CA ASP A 40 -7.87 -1.04 -10.87
C ASP A 40 -7.02 -1.84 -9.85
N PRO A 41 -7.48 -2.01 -8.59
CA PRO A 41 -6.85 -2.90 -7.63
C PRO A 41 -6.64 -4.34 -8.13
N ARG A 42 -7.44 -4.82 -9.09
CA ARG A 42 -7.33 -6.16 -9.67
C ARG A 42 -6.08 -6.36 -10.53
N ASP A 43 -5.42 -5.28 -10.92
CA ASP A 43 -4.13 -5.36 -11.63
C ASP A 43 -2.99 -5.81 -10.71
N PHE A 44 -3.21 -5.78 -9.39
CA PHE A 44 -2.21 -6.14 -8.39
C PHE A 44 -2.61 -7.42 -7.64
N THR A 45 -2.11 -8.55 -8.12
CA THR A 45 -2.36 -9.88 -7.56
C THR A 45 -1.05 -10.52 -7.12
N ILE A 46 -1.15 -11.68 -6.45
CA ILE A 46 0.04 -12.48 -6.12
C ILE A 46 0.86 -12.89 -7.35
N GLU A 47 0.25 -12.92 -8.54
CA GLU A 47 0.90 -13.27 -9.80
C GLU A 47 1.58 -12.06 -10.45
N THR A 48 0.96 -10.88 -10.38
CA THR A 48 1.46 -9.67 -11.07
C THR A 48 2.38 -8.81 -10.20
N ALA A 49 2.18 -8.80 -8.88
CA ALA A 49 2.95 -7.95 -7.96
C ALA A 49 4.48 -8.19 -7.99
N PRO A 50 5.00 -9.44 -8.11
CA PRO A 50 6.45 -9.67 -8.19
C PRO A 50 7.08 -9.01 -9.42
N ALA A 51 6.42 -9.08 -10.58
CA ALA A 51 6.91 -8.46 -11.81
C ALA A 51 6.93 -6.92 -11.69
N ARG A 52 5.89 -6.35 -11.08
CA ARG A 52 5.87 -4.91 -10.76
C ARG A 52 7.03 -4.52 -9.86
N ILE A 53 7.27 -5.23 -8.75
CA ILE A 53 8.37 -4.91 -7.82
C ILE A 53 9.72 -4.97 -8.52
N ALA A 54 9.91 -5.88 -9.49
CA ALA A 54 11.14 -5.95 -10.28
C ALA A 54 11.31 -4.73 -11.22
N ASP A 55 10.22 -4.18 -11.74
CA ASP A 55 10.22 -3.06 -12.69
C ASP A 55 10.38 -1.70 -12.00
N VAL A 56 9.53 -1.40 -11.01
CA VAL A 56 9.51 -0.10 -10.30
C VAL A 56 10.27 -0.09 -8.97
N GLY A 57 10.67 -1.26 -8.46
CA GLY A 57 11.34 -1.39 -7.16
C GLY A 57 10.41 -1.30 -5.94
N ASP A 58 11.02 -1.28 -4.76
CA ASP A 58 10.31 -1.14 -3.48
C ASP A 58 10.07 0.34 -3.14
N VAL A 59 8.93 0.85 -3.61
CA VAL A 59 8.50 2.24 -3.37
C VAL A 59 8.14 2.50 -1.90
N TRP A 60 7.81 1.46 -1.12
CA TRP A 60 7.41 1.61 0.28
C TRP A 60 8.62 1.76 1.20
N ALA A 61 9.68 0.98 0.97
CA ALA A 61 10.92 1.08 1.73
C ALA A 61 11.57 2.45 1.59
N ALA A 62 11.47 3.08 0.41
CA ALA A 62 11.96 4.43 0.21
C ALA A 62 11.28 5.44 1.15
N GLN A 63 9.97 5.30 1.37
CA GLN A 63 9.16 6.26 2.12
C GLN A 63 9.24 6.05 3.63
N MET A 64 9.58 4.84 4.09
CA MET A 64 9.69 4.49 5.50
C MET A 64 11.00 4.91 6.18
N LYS A 65 11.88 5.65 5.48
CA LYS A 65 13.20 6.06 6.00
C LYS A 65 13.14 7.11 7.10
N GLU A 66 12.08 7.91 7.14
CA GLU A 66 11.98 9.07 8.02
C GLU A 66 10.78 8.99 8.96
N ARG A 67 10.95 9.49 10.18
CA ARG A 67 9.85 9.62 11.15
C ARG A 67 9.31 11.04 11.12
N ASN A 68 8.01 11.15 10.88
CA ASN A 68 7.30 12.42 10.91
C ASN A 68 6.80 12.73 12.33
N SER A 69 6.78 14.01 12.71
CA SER A 69 6.23 14.48 13.99
C SER A 69 4.91 15.18 13.79
N LEU A 70 3.90 14.85 14.60
CA LEU A 70 2.61 15.56 14.61
C LEU A 70 2.75 17.03 15.01
N ARG A 71 3.87 17.44 15.66
CA ARG A 71 4.14 18.85 15.98
C ARG A 71 4.27 19.74 14.75
N ALA A 72 4.61 19.16 13.59
CA ALA A 72 4.68 19.92 12.34
C ALA A 72 3.30 20.26 11.76
N LEU A 73 2.21 19.72 12.33
CA LEU A 73 0.84 19.91 11.85
C LEU A 73 0.05 20.95 12.66
N VAL A 74 0.66 21.56 13.68
CA VAL A 74 0.02 22.52 14.61
C VAL A 74 0.67 23.88 14.50
#